data_AF-A0A963CY19-F1
#
_entry.id   AF-A0A963CY19-F1
#
_cell.length_a   1.000
_cell.length_b   1.000
_cell.length_c   1.000
_cell.angle_alpha   90.00
_cell.angle_beta   90.00
_cell.angle_gamma   90.00
#
_symmetry.space_group_name_H-M   'P 1'
#
loop_
_entity.id
_entity.type
_entity.pdbx_description
1 polymer ?
#
loop_
_entity_poly.entity_id
_entity_poly.type
_entity_poly.pdbx_seq_one_letter_code
_entity_poly.pdbx_strand_id
1 'polypeptide(L)'
;AGCGVVPFRYREQSYVNALQWAIGLEIFLLVEDPWRVVLTTDHPNGGPFTSYPHLIRLLMDREFRNQQLARIHPEVAEHCALKDITRELSLDEIAIMTRAGPARLLGLADRGHLAPGAAADIAVYREGGDFEAMFTTPELVFKDGLRVAHRGRITASPVGATHVVEPDFDRAVEKHLKAHHDSHGSVRFEHLAISRDELGECSHCGAVHVVPCAAGEGG
;
A
#
# COMPACT_ATOMS: atom_id res chain seq x y z
N ALA A 1 24.44 -2.17 -1.35
CA ALA A 1 23.21 -2.46 -2.11
C ALA A 1 23.35 -1.84 -3.50
N GLY A 2 23.07 -2.59 -4.57
CA GLY A 2 22.92 -2.00 -5.90
C GLY A 2 21.46 -1.63 -6.11
N CYS A 3 21.16 -0.37 -6.39
CA CYS A 3 19.84 0.05 -6.85
C CYS A 3 19.90 0.15 -8.38
N GLY A 4 18.94 -0.48 -9.07
CA GLY A 4 18.79 -0.40 -10.52
C GLY A 4 17.46 0.25 -10.86
N VAL A 5 17.49 1.38 -11.55
CA VAL A 5 16.28 2.08 -12.01
C VAL A 5 16.26 2.03 -13.53
N VAL A 6 15.24 1.40 -14.08
CA VAL A 6 15.05 1.27 -15.52
C VAL A 6 13.64 1.74 -15.88
N PRO A 7 13.48 2.74 -16.77
CA PRO A 7 12.17 3.13 -17.27
C PRO A 7 11.48 1.96 -17.98
N PHE A 8 10.25 1.65 -17.59
CA PHE A 8 9.44 0.61 -18.23
C PHE A 8 8.11 1.20 -18.71
N ARG A 9 7.65 0.77 -19.88
CA ARG A 9 6.37 1.22 -20.46
C ARG A 9 5.48 0.03 -20.75
N TYR A 10 4.43 -0.11 -19.96
CA TYR A 10 3.34 -1.04 -20.23
C TYR A 10 2.58 -0.63 -21.50
N ARG A 11 2.19 -1.62 -22.30
CA ARG A 11 1.48 -1.46 -23.58
C ARG A 11 0.32 -2.46 -23.63
N GLU A 12 -0.90 -1.97 -23.84
CA GLU A 12 -2.14 -2.78 -23.85
C GLU A 12 -2.08 -3.94 -24.86
N GLN A 13 -1.48 -3.70 -26.03
CA GLN A 13 -1.33 -4.68 -27.12
C GLN A 13 -0.09 -5.57 -26.99
N SER A 14 0.65 -5.51 -25.89
CA SER A 14 1.72 -6.46 -25.62
C SER A 14 1.14 -7.66 -24.89
N TYR A 15 1.33 -8.86 -25.44
CA TYR A 15 0.90 -10.12 -24.82
C TYR A 15 1.35 -10.21 -23.34
N VAL A 16 2.63 -9.96 -23.06
CA VAL A 16 3.19 -10.07 -21.69
C VAL A 16 2.52 -9.09 -20.74
N ASN A 17 2.39 -7.83 -21.13
CA ASN A 17 1.79 -6.79 -20.27
C ASN A 17 0.29 -7.04 -20.04
N ALA A 18 -0.42 -7.46 -21.09
CA ALA A 18 -1.83 -7.83 -21.02
C ALA A 18 -2.03 -9.03 -20.07
N LEU A 19 -1.16 -10.04 -20.16
CA LEU A 19 -1.19 -11.20 -19.28
C LEU A 19 -0.90 -10.83 -17.83
N GLN A 20 0.11 -9.99 -17.57
CA GLN A 20 0.40 -9.48 -16.23
C GLN A 20 -0.80 -8.73 -15.62
N TRP A 21 -1.46 -7.90 -16.42
CA TRP A 21 -2.67 -7.19 -16.00
C TRP A 21 -3.81 -8.16 -15.65
N ALA A 22 -4.06 -9.16 -16.50
CA ALA A 22 -5.10 -10.16 -16.26
C ALA A 22 -4.82 -10.97 -14.98
N ILE A 23 -3.59 -11.47 -14.81
CA ILE A 23 -3.17 -12.22 -13.62
C ILE A 23 -3.38 -11.40 -12.35
N GLY A 24 -3.03 -10.10 -12.38
CA GLY A 24 -3.23 -9.21 -11.24
C GLY A 24 -4.69 -9.15 -10.78
N LEU A 25 -5.62 -8.99 -11.73
CA LEU A 25 -7.06 -8.97 -11.42
C LEU A 25 -7.59 -10.35 -11.00
N GLU A 26 -7.13 -11.42 -11.65
CA GLU A 26 -7.52 -12.79 -11.30
C GLU A 26 -7.17 -13.13 -9.85
N ILE A 27 -5.98 -12.76 -9.37
CA ILE A 27 -5.58 -12.97 -7.96
C ILE A 27 -6.61 -12.36 -7.02
N PHE A 28 -6.97 -11.09 -7.21
CA PHE A 28 -7.93 -10.41 -6.33
C PHE A 28 -9.33 -11.01 -6.41
N LEU A 29 -9.77 -11.41 -7.60
CA LEU A 29 -11.11 -11.95 -7.80
C LEU A 29 -11.25 -13.42 -7.42
N LEU A 30 -10.16 -14.19 -7.34
CA LEU A 30 -10.17 -15.60 -6.95
C LEU A 30 -9.92 -15.82 -5.46
N VAL A 31 -9.30 -14.86 -4.75
CA VAL A 31 -9.08 -14.95 -3.31
C VAL A 31 -10.41 -14.81 -2.55
N GLU A 32 -10.80 -15.85 -1.83
CA GLU A 32 -12.05 -15.86 -1.04
C GLU A 32 -11.95 -15.01 0.24
N ASP A 33 -10.77 -15.01 0.90
CA ASP A 33 -10.54 -14.28 2.14
C ASP A 33 -9.81 -12.94 1.87
N PRO A 34 -10.50 -11.79 1.88
CA PRO A 34 -9.90 -10.49 1.58
C PRO A 34 -8.83 -10.07 2.60
N TRP A 35 -8.77 -10.69 3.79
CA TRP A 35 -7.73 -10.39 4.79
C TRP A 35 -6.35 -10.91 4.41
N ARG A 36 -6.26 -11.77 3.39
CA ARG A 36 -4.99 -12.38 2.93
C ARG A 36 -4.38 -11.69 1.73
N VAL A 37 -5.04 -10.66 1.21
CA VAL A 37 -4.58 -9.94 0.02
C VAL A 37 -4.66 -8.44 0.24
N VAL A 38 -3.63 -7.73 -0.20
CA VAL A 38 -3.53 -6.27 -0.07
C VAL A 38 -3.45 -5.66 -1.46
N LEU A 39 -4.26 -4.64 -1.72
CA LEU A 39 -4.25 -3.93 -3.00
C LEU A 39 -3.01 -3.04 -3.10
N THR A 40 -2.07 -3.39 -3.98
CA THR A 40 -0.87 -2.59 -4.26
C THR A 40 -0.59 -2.52 -5.75
N THR A 41 0.09 -1.45 -6.19
CA THR A 41 0.65 -1.35 -7.56
C THR A 41 2.16 -1.53 -7.58
N ASP A 42 2.76 -1.91 -6.45
CA ASP A 42 4.22 -1.87 -6.25
C ASP A 42 4.82 -0.56 -6.76
N HIS A 43 4.30 0.57 -6.28
CA HIS A 43 4.60 1.88 -6.87
C HIS A 43 6.11 2.19 -6.89
N PRO A 44 6.69 2.62 -8.04
CA PRO A 44 6.06 2.84 -9.36
C PRO A 44 6.19 1.67 -10.35
N ASN A 45 6.72 0.51 -9.94
CA ASN A 45 7.08 -0.61 -10.79
C ASN A 45 5.89 -1.17 -11.57
N GLY A 46 4.80 -1.55 -10.89
CA GLY A 46 3.59 -2.08 -11.52
C GLY A 46 2.63 -1.00 -12.02
N GLY A 47 2.70 0.21 -11.44
CA GLY A 47 1.92 1.36 -11.84
C GLY A 47 1.91 2.49 -10.80
N PRO A 48 1.44 3.70 -11.17
CA PRO A 48 1.33 4.81 -10.23
C PRO A 48 0.21 4.54 -9.19
N PHE A 49 0.43 4.92 -7.93
CA PHE A 49 -0.60 4.77 -6.88
C PHE A 49 -1.87 5.58 -7.17
N THR A 50 -1.80 6.59 -8.05
CA THR A 50 -2.96 7.33 -8.53
C THR A 50 -3.93 6.48 -9.36
N SER A 51 -3.53 5.28 -9.78
CA SER A 51 -4.38 4.32 -10.50
C SER A 51 -5.24 3.45 -9.56
N TYR A 52 -5.13 3.56 -8.24
CA TYR A 52 -5.97 2.79 -7.32
C TYR A 52 -7.47 2.93 -7.59
N PRO A 53 -8.05 4.12 -7.84
CA PRO A 53 -9.48 4.25 -8.19
C PRO A 53 -9.87 3.44 -9.43
N HIS A 54 -9.02 3.43 -10.46
CA HIS A 54 -9.25 2.66 -11.68
C HIS A 54 -9.21 1.15 -11.41
N LEU A 55 -8.24 0.68 -10.61
CA LEU A 55 -8.16 -0.72 -10.19
C LEU A 55 -9.37 -1.14 -9.35
N ILE A 56 -9.82 -0.27 -8.44
CA ILE A 56 -11.01 -0.53 -7.62
C ILE A 56 -12.23 -0.69 -8.54
N ARG A 57 -12.42 0.19 -9.53
CA ARG A 57 -13.51 0.03 -10.51
C ARG A 57 -13.41 -1.28 -11.29
N LEU A 58 -12.22 -1.69 -11.73
CA LEU A 58 -12.03 -2.99 -12.40
C LEU A 58 -12.46 -4.18 -11.53
N LEU A 59 -12.28 -4.09 -10.21
CA LEU A 59 -12.64 -5.15 -9.27
C LEU A 59 -14.14 -5.13 -8.89
N MET A 60 -14.75 -3.95 -8.89
CA MET A 60 -16.14 -3.75 -8.46
C MET A 60 -17.17 -3.73 -9.61
N ASP A 61 -16.75 -3.47 -10.84
CA ASP A 61 -17.63 -3.32 -12.01
C ASP A 61 -17.19 -4.29 -13.11
N ARG A 62 -17.93 -5.39 -13.25
CA ARG A 62 -17.67 -6.44 -14.24
C ARG A 62 -17.89 -5.94 -15.66
N GLU A 63 -18.88 -5.09 -15.89
CA GLU A 63 -19.14 -4.56 -17.23
C GLU A 63 -17.94 -3.74 -17.71
N PHE A 64 -17.46 -2.83 -16.86
CA PHE A 64 -16.25 -2.06 -17.11
C PHE A 64 -15.01 -2.94 -17.29
N ARG A 65 -14.85 -3.97 -16.44
CA ARG A 65 -13.77 -4.95 -16.58
C ARG A 65 -13.80 -5.66 -17.94
N ASN A 66 -14.96 -6.09 -18.40
CA ASN A 66 -15.13 -6.74 -19.70
C ASN A 66 -14.85 -5.77 -20.86
N GLN A 67 -15.24 -4.50 -20.74
CA GLN A 67 -14.90 -3.46 -21.71
C GLN A 67 -13.38 -3.25 -21.82
N GLN A 68 -12.66 -3.25 -20.69
CA GLN A 68 -11.18 -3.17 -20.72
C GLN A 68 -10.55 -4.46 -21.27
N LEU A 69 -11.09 -5.62 -20.92
CA LEU A 69 -10.63 -6.91 -21.44
C LEU A 69 -10.74 -6.99 -22.97
N ALA A 70 -11.78 -6.39 -23.57
CA ALA A 70 -11.93 -6.33 -25.02
C ALA A 70 -10.85 -5.47 -25.73
N ARG A 71 -10.08 -4.67 -24.98
CA ARG A 71 -9.05 -3.75 -25.51
C ARG A 71 -7.63 -4.29 -25.42
N ILE A 72 -7.37 -5.33 -24.63
CA ILE A 72 -6.02 -5.90 -24.47
C ILE A 72 -5.67 -6.83 -25.65
N HIS A 73 -4.48 -7.43 -25.62
CA HIS A 73 -4.05 -8.39 -26.63
C HIS A 73 -5.08 -9.54 -26.82
N PRO A 74 -5.56 -9.83 -28.05
CA PRO A 74 -6.66 -10.77 -28.29
C PRO A 74 -6.43 -12.18 -27.73
N GLU A 75 -5.22 -12.73 -27.87
CA GLU A 75 -4.91 -14.07 -27.34
C GLU A 75 -5.01 -14.13 -25.81
N VAL A 76 -4.67 -13.06 -25.10
CA VAL A 76 -4.81 -13.03 -23.64
C VAL A 76 -6.30 -12.95 -23.28
N ALA A 77 -7.05 -12.08 -23.96
CA ALA A 77 -8.49 -11.96 -23.74
C ALA A 77 -9.23 -13.28 -23.99
N GLU A 78 -8.81 -14.06 -24.99
CA GLU A 78 -9.41 -15.35 -25.32
C GLU A 78 -9.06 -16.46 -24.32
N HIS A 79 -7.87 -16.44 -23.71
CA HIS A 79 -7.37 -17.56 -22.89
C HIS A 79 -7.26 -17.28 -21.38
N CYS A 80 -7.41 -16.03 -20.93
CA CYS A 80 -7.41 -15.72 -19.49
C CYS A 80 -8.66 -16.25 -18.79
N ALA A 81 -8.54 -16.56 -17.50
CA ALA A 81 -9.68 -16.95 -16.66
C ALA A 81 -10.57 -15.73 -16.35
N LEU A 82 -9.99 -14.53 -16.38
CA LEU A 82 -10.66 -13.26 -16.06
C LEU A 82 -11.99 -13.07 -16.80
N LYS A 83 -12.10 -13.53 -18.06
CA LYS A 83 -13.30 -13.44 -18.88
C LYS A 83 -14.51 -14.17 -18.28
N ASP A 84 -14.25 -15.26 -17.55
CA ASP A 84 -15.27 -16.16 -17.00
C ASP A 84 -15.63 -15.80 -15.55
N ILE A 85 -14.82 -14.95 -14.90
CA ILE A 85 -15.04 -14.55 -13.50
C ILE A 85 -16.18 -13.53 -13.41
N THR A 86 -17.27 -13.96 -12.77
CA THR A 86 -18.48 -13.16 -12.58
C THR A 86 -18.51 -12.36 -11.27
N ARG A 87 -17.59 -12.62 -10.35
CA ARG A 87 -17.50 -11.95 -9.04
C ARG A 87 -17.20 -10.46 -9.18
N GLU A 88 -17.83 -9.67 -8.33
CA GLU A 88 -17.54 -8.25 -8.11
C GLU A 88 -17.25 -8.06 -6.62
N LEU A 89 -16.24 -7.27 -6.30
CA LEU A 89 -15.91 -6.96 -4.91
C LEU A 89 -16.89 -5.95 -4.33
N SER A 90 -17.30 -6.17 -3.09
CA SER A 90 -18.07 -5.24 -2.27
C SER A 90 -17.21 -4.09 -1.72
N LEU A 91 -17.85 -3.02 -1.26
CA LEU A 91 -17.16 -1.93 -0.55
C LEU A 91 -16.43 -2.42 0.71
N ASP A 92 -16.98 -3.43 1.40
CA ASP A 92 -16.37 -4.02 2.58
C ASP A 92 -15.08 -4.76 2.23
N GLU A 93 -15.08 -5.57 1.17
CA GLU A 93 -13.87 -6.23 0.67
C GLU A 93 -12.81 -5.20 0.25
N ILE A 94 -13.22 -4.13 -0.45
CA ILE A 94 -12.31 -3.04 -0.79
C ILE A 94 -11.75 -2.38 0.47
N ALA A 95 -12.58 -2.07 1.47
CA ALA A 95 -12.13 -1.48 2.73
C ALA A 95 -11.14 -2.40 3.48
N ILE A 96 -11.38 -3.71 3.48
CA ILE A 96 -10.44 -4.69 4.04
C ILE A 96 -9.10 -4.64 3.31
N MET A 97 -9.10 -4.79 1.98
CA MET A 97 -7.87 -4.93 1.18
C MET A 97 -7.01 -3.66 1.13
N THR A 98 -7.58 -2.51 1.47
CA THR A 98 -6.90 -1.20 1.36
C THR A 98 -6.66 -0.52 2.70
N ARG A 99 -7.41 -0.87 3.76
CA ARG A 99 -7.32 -0.22 5.09
C ARG A 99 -7.09 -1.25 6.18
N ALA A 100 -8.06 -2.13 6.44
CA ALA A 100 -8.03 -3.01 7.62
C ALA A 100 -6.95 -4.09 7.53
N GLY A 101 -6.85 -4.78 6.38
CA GLY A 101 -5.83 -5.79 6.09
C GLY A 101 -4.41 -5.23 6.20
N PRO A 102 -4.06 -4.13 5.49
CA PRO A 102 -2.76 -3.49 5.62
C PRO A 102 -2.40 -3.05 7.04
N ALA A 103 -3.33 -2.42 7.77
CA ALA A 103 -3.07 -1.98 9.14
C ALA A 103 -2.81 -3.18 10.07
N ARG A 104 -3.59 -4.26 9.95
CA ARG A 104 -3.38 -5.49 10.70
C ARG A 104 -2.05 -6.16 10.36
N LEU A 105 -1.70 -6.23 9.08
CA LEU A 105 -0.43 -6.81 8.61
C LEU A 105 0.79 -6.06 9.18
N LEU A 106 0.69 -4.73 9.30
CA LEU A 106 1.74 -3.87 9.86
C LEU A 106 1.71 -3.79 11.40
N GLY A 107 0.75 -4.41 12.07
CA GLY A 107 0.60 -4.34 13.54
C GLY A 107 0.10 -2.98 14.06
N LEU A 108 -0.52 -2.16 13.21
CA LEU A 108 -1.03 -0.82 13.57
C LEU A 108 -2.42 -0.94 14.19
N ALA A 109 -2.47 -1.25 15.48
CA ALA A 109 -3.70 -1.57 16.21
C ALA A 109 -4.72 -0.42 16.31
N ASP A 110 -4.31 0.83 16.11
CA ASP A 110 -5.16 2.02 16.16
C ASP A 110 -5.49 2.58 14.76
N ARG A 111 -5.16 1.85 13.69
CA ARG A 111 -5.42 2.20 12.29
C ARG A 111 -6.21 1.11 11.56
N GLY A 112 -6.79 1.48 10.42
CA GLY A 112 -7.52 0.56 9.56
C GLY A 112 -8.96 0.24 10.01
N HIS A 113 -9.46 0.88 11.06
CA HIS A 113 -10.84 0.75 11.53
C HIS A 113 -11.38 2.08 12.10
N LEU A 114 -12.68 2.13 12.37
CA LEU A 114 -13.39 3.31 12.89
C LEU A 114 -13.98 3.11 14.31
N ALA A 115 -13.66 1.99 14.97
CA ALA A 115 -14.07 1.76 16.36
C ALA A 115 -13.46 2.80 17.33
N PRO A 116 -14.12 3.11 18.46
CA PRO A 116 -13.56 3.98 19.49
C PRO A 116 -12.15 3.57 19.91
N GLY A 117 -11.23 4.53 19.96
CA GLY A 117 -9.81 4.29 20.24
C GLY A 117 -8.92 4.27 19.00
N ALA A 118 -9.47 4.15 17.79
CA ALA A 118 -8.73 4.44 16.56
C ALA A 118 -8.34 5.91 16.45
N ALA A 119 -7.26 6.17 15.73
CA ALA A 119 -7.01 7.53 15.27
C ALA A 119 -8.08 7.98 14.26
N ALA A 120 -8.36 9.28 14.30
CA ALA A 120 -9.35 9.92 13.42
C ALA A 120 -8.79 10.15 12.00
N ASP A 121 -8.31 9.08 11.38
CA ASP A 121 -7.89 9.00 9.98
C ASP A 121 -9.06 8.49 9.14
N ILE A 122 -9.83 9.42 8.56
CA ILE A 122 -11.15 9.13 7.97
C ILE A 122 -11.20 9.66 6.53
N ALA A 123 -11.57 8.81 5.58
CA ALA A 123 -11.89 9.20 4.21
C ALA A 123 -13.40 9.04 3.97
N VAL A 124 -14.05 10.11 3.52
CA VAL A 124 -15.48 10.12 3.20
C VAL A 124 -15.64 10.28 1.70
N TYR A 125 -16.37 9.36 1.09
CA TYR A 125 -16.67 9.36 -0.33
C TYR A 125 -18.17 9.59 -0.54
N ARG A 126 -18.53 10.34 -1.57
CA ARG A 126 -19.91 10.48 -1.98
C ARG A 126 -20.28 9.25 -2.81
N GLU A 127 -21.31 8.54 -2.39
CA GLU A 127 -21.82 7.38 -3.14
C GLU A 127 -22.26 7.80 -4.54
N GLY A 128 -21.93 6.97 -5.52
CA GLY A 128 -22.24 7.17 -6.93
C GLY A 128 -22.00 5.89 -7.74
N GLY A 129 -22.55 5.83 -8.95
CA GLY A 129 -22.43 4.65 -9.81
C GLY A 129 -21.07 4.47 -10.49
N ASP A 130 -20.25 5.52 -10.58
CA ASP A 130 -18.88 5.42 -11.10
C ASP A 130 -17.88 5.34 -9.93
N PHE A 131 -17.43 4.12 -9.63
CA PHE A 131 -16.47 3.86 -8.56
C PHE A 131 -15.12 4.55 -8.79
N GLU A 132 -14.67 4.70 -10.03
CA GLU A 132 -13.39 5.34 -10.33
C GLU A 132 -13.47 6.84 -10.01
N ALA A 133 -14.55 7.51 -10.42
CA ALA A 133 -14.79 8.91 -10.08
C ALA A 133 -14.93 9.11 -8.55
N MET A 134 -15.68 8.22 -7.90
CA MET A 134 -15.89 8.22 -6.44
C MET A 134 -14.56 8.15 -5.68
N PHE A 135 -13.72 7.16 -5.96
CA PHE A 135 -12.46 6.98 -5.21
C PHE A 135 -11.36 7.97 -5.61
N THR A 136 -11.44 8.58 -6.80
CA THR A 136 -10.51 9.64 -7.23
C THR A 136 -10.70 10.91 -6.39
N THR A 137 -11.95 11.25 -6.05
CA THR A 137 -12.29 12.53 -5.41
C THR A 137 -13.03 12.32 -4.09
N PRO A 138 -12.32 12.15 -2.95
CA PRO A 138 -12.98 12.11 -1.65
C PRO A 138 -13.69 13.44 -1.34
N GLU A 139 -14.86 13.38 -0.71
CA GLU A 139 -15.60 14.56 -0.25
C GLU A 139 -14.88 15.20 0.95
N LEU A 140 -14.37 14.37 1.87
CA LEU A 140 -13.60 14.79 3.04
C LEU A 140 -12.48 13.79 3.32
N VAL A 141 -11.33 14.30 3.76
CA VAL A 141 -10.27 13.47 4.35
C VAL A 141 -9.81 14.12 5.65
N PHE A 142 -9.74 13.31 6.70
CA PHE A 142 -9.22 13.69 8.01
C PHE A 142 -7.94 12.92 8.30
N LYS A 143 -6.96 13.62 8.88
CA LYS A 143 -5.74 13.06 9.46
C LYS A 143 -5.69 13.47 10.91
N ASP A 144 -5.69 12.49 11.82
CA ASP A 144 -5.72 12.69 13.28
C ASP A 144 -6.77 13.72 13.72
N GLY A 145 -7.95 13.69 13.08
CA GLY A 145 -9.08 14.58 13.35
C GLY A 145 -9.02 15.95 12.65
N LEU A 146 -7.90 16.31 12.03
CA LEU A 146 -7.78 17.52 11.22
C LEU A 146 -8.23 17.26 9.78
N ARG A 147 -9.13 18.09 9.24
CA ARG A 147 -9.54 17.98 7.84
C ARG A 147 -8.41 18.45 6.91
N VAL A 148 -7.83 17.51 6.18
CA VAL A 148 -6.71 17.73 5.25
C VAL A 148 -7.15 17.85 3.80
N ALA A 149 -8.32 17.34 3.44
CA ALA A 149 -8.90 17.56 2.12
C ALA A 149 -10.42 17.77 2.15
N HIS A 150 -10.91 18.52 1.18
CA HIS A 150 -12.33 18.70 0.90
C HIS A 150 -12.59 18.74 -0.61
N ARG A 151 -13.47 17.87 -1.11
CA ARG A 151 -13.80 17.72 -2.54
C ARG A 151 -12.57 17.59 -3.42
N GLY A 152 -11.69 16.65 -3.06
CA GLY A 152 -10.42 16.39 -3.73
C GLY A 152 -9.35 17.48 -3.62
N ARG A 153 -9.62 18.62 -2.96
CA ARG A 153 -8.62 19.67 -2.75
C ARG A 153 -7.98 19.55 -1.39
N ILE A 154 -6.65 19.59 -1.35
CA ILE A 154 -5.90 19.65 -0.11
C ILE A 154 -6.15 21.00 0.57
N THR A 155 -6.60 20.96 1.83
CA THR A 155 -6.91 22.15 2.65
C THR A 155 -5.93 22.35 3.80
N ALA A 156 -5.18 21.32 4.18
CA ALA A 156 -4.13 21.38 5.19
C ALA A 156 -3.08 20.30 4.92
N SER A 157 -1.84 20.55 5.35
CA SER A 157 -0.72 19.61 5.24
C SER A 157 0.02 19.54 6.59
N PRO A 158 -0.57 18.91 7.63
CA PRO A 158 0.10 18.70 8.90
C PRO A 158 1.34 17.82 8.69
N VAL A 159 2.36 18.00 9.54
CA VAL A 159 3.49 17.09 9.59
C VAL A 159 3.00 15.73 10.11
N GLY A 160 3.35 14.66 9.41
CA GLY A 160 2.99 13.30 9.78
C GLY A 160 3.83 12.75 10.94
N ALA A 161 3.76 11.43 11.12
CA ALA A 161 4.55 10.72 12.12
C ALA A 161 5.24 9.50 11.51
N THR A 162 6.42 9.19 12.03
CA THR A 162 7.22 8.02 11.62
C THR A 162 7.00 6.89 12.60
N HIS A 163 6.59 5.73 12.10
CA HIS A 163 6.38 4.54 12.93
C HIS A 163 7.66 3.69 12.93
N VAL A 164 8.14 3.32 14.11
CA VAL A 164 9.36 2.52 14.30
C VAL A 164 9.10 1.34 15.22
N VAL A 165 9.96 0.33 15.15
CA VAL A 165 10.02 -0.75 16.15
C VAL A 165 11.33 -0.64 16.92
N GLU A 166 11.29 -0.94 18.21
CA GLU A 166 12.48 -0.91 19.09
C GLU A 166 12.62 -2.27 19.80
N PRO A 167 12.93 -3.36 19.08
CA PRO A 167 13.17 -4.65 19.70
C PRO A 167 14.48 -4.64 20.50
N ASP A 168 14.48 -5.31 21.64
CA ASP A 168 15.71 -5.60 22.37
C ASP A 168 16.61 -6.55 21.57
N PHE A 169 17.93 -6.36 21.70
CA PHE A 169 18.94 -7.22 21.10
C PHE A 169 20.19 -7.32 21.97
N ASP A 170 20.99 -8.37 21.76
CA ASP A 170 22.27 -8.54 22.46
C ASP A 170 23.33 -7.57 21.92
N ARG A 171 23.70 -6.57 22.74
CA ARG A 171 24.72 -5.57 22.41
C ARG A 171 26.11 -6.15 22.13
N ALA A 172 26.40 -7.39 22.54
CA ALA A 172 27.65 -8.05 22.19
C ALA A 172 27.84 -8.19 20.66
N VAL A 173 26.74 -8.22 19.89
CA VAL A 173 26.77 -8.28 18.43
C VAL A 173 27.50 -7.08 17.81
N GLU A 174 27.45 -5.90 18.44
CA GLU A 174 28.06 -4.68 17.91
C GLU A 174 29.58 -4.81 17.77
N LYS A 175 30.23 -5.56 18.68
CA LYS A 175 31.67 -5.82 18.58
C LYS A 175 32.02 -6.57 17.30
N HIS A 176 31.20 -7.56 16.94
CA HIS A 176 31.39 -8.33 15.72
C HIS A 176 31.09 -7.49 14.48
N LEU A 177 29.99 -6.75 14.48
CA LEU A 177 29.59 -5.88 13.37
C LEU A 177 30.64 -4.80 13.10
N LYS A 178 31.20 -4.19 14.15
CA LYS A 178 32.25 -3.20 14.05
C LYS A 178 33.52 -3.76 13.41
N ALA A 179 34.02 -4.91 13.89
CA ALA A 179 35.21 -5.54 13.31
C ALA A 179 35.02 -5.91 11.83
N HIS A 180 33.84 -6.38 11.47
CA HIS A 180 33.50 -6.67 10.08
C HIS A 180 33.44 -5.40 9.22
N HIS A 181 32.79 -4.34 9.73
CA HIS A 181 32.65 -3.08 9.00
C HIS A 181 33.98 -2.35 8.83
N ASP A 182 34.86 -2.37 9.83
CA ASP A 182 36.19 -1.76 9.74
C ASP A 182 37.07 -2.42 8.67
N SER A 183 36.80 -3.68 8.32
CA SER A 183 37.58 -4.44 7.31
C SER A 183 36.95 -4.43 5.91
N HIS A 184 35.63 -4.23 5.79
CA HIS A 184 34.90 -4.37 4.51
C HIS A 184 34.08 -3.13 4.13
N GLY A 185 33.87 -2.20 5.06
CA GLY A 185 33.09 -0.99 4.87
C GLY A 185 33.91 0.16 4.30
N SER A 186 33.22 1.18 3.80
CA SER A 186 33.80 2.43 3.32
C SER A 186 33.62 3.60 4.29
N VAL A 187 32.91 3.40 5.40
CA VAL A 187 32.66 4.39 6.45
C VAL A 187 32.90 3.77 7.83
N ARG A 188 32.92 4.59 8.88
CA ARG A 188 33.01 4.09 10.26
C ARG A 188 31.69 3.50 10.70
N PHE A 189 31.74 2.41 11.49
CA PHE A 189 30.54 1.76 12.03
C PHE A 189 29.62 2.72 12.79
N GLU A 190 30.19 3.68 13.51
CA GLU A 190 29.42 4.67 14.28
C GLU A 190 28.54 5.57 13.40
N HIS A 191 28.82 5.68 12.09
CA HIS A 191 28.02 6.49 11.16
C HIS A 191 26.91 5.68 10.46
N LEU A 192 26.74 4.40 10.79
CA LEU A 192 25.69 3.56 10.22
C LEU A 192 24.37 3.67 11.01
N ALA A 193 24.45 3.95 12.31
CA ALA A 193 23.28 4.06 13.15
C ALA A 193 22.59 5.41 12.94
N ILE A 194 21.29 5.38 12.65
CA ILE A 194 20.45 6.59 12.61
C ILE A 194 20.09 6.94 14.05
N SER A 195 20.53 8.10 14.51
CA SER A 195 20.19 8.62 15.84
C SER A 195 18.72 9.09 15.90
N ARG A 196 18.19 9.28 17.12
CA ARG A 196 16.83 9.83 17.28
C ARG A 196 16.70 11.24 16.73
N ASP A 197 17.74 12.05 16.84
CA ASP A 197 17.75 13.42 16.32
C ASP A 197 17.72 13.43 14.79
N GLU A 198 18.55 12.61 14.14
CA GLU A 198 18.53 12.43 12.67
C GLU A 198 17.18 11.88 12.20
N LEU A 199 16.60 10.92 12.91
CA LEU A 199 15.27 10.41 12.59
C LEU A 199 14.21 11.51 12.69
N GLY A 200 14.30 12.37 13.70
CA GLY A 200 13.45 13.55 13.86
C GLY A 200 13.59 14.51 12.68
N GLU A 201 14.81 14.89 12.32
CA GLU A 201 15.08 15.77 11.18
C GLU A 201 14.57 15.19 9.85
N CYS A 202 14.84 13.91 9.58
CA CYS A 202 14.35 13.20 8.40
C CYS A 202 12.81 13.12 8.35
N SER A 203 12.15 13.16 9.51
CA SER A 203 10.70 13.12 9.64
C SER A 203 10.05 14.51 9.71
N HIS A 204 10.77 15.57 9.31
CA HIS A 204 10.34 16.97 9.42
C HIS A 204 9.95 17.37 10.85
N CYS A 205 10.63 16.81 11.84
CA CYS A 205 10.34 16.93 13.27
C CYS A 205 8.93 16.46 13.65
N GLY A 206 8.36 15.55 12.85
CA GLY A 206 7.11 14.84 13.16
C GLY A 206 7.26 13.91 14.36
N ALA A 207 6.13 13.44 14.88
CA ALA A 207 6.15 12.49 15.99
C ALA A 207 6.80 11.16 15.56
N VAL A 208 7.49 10.50 16.50
CA VAL A 208 7.97 9.13 16.33
C VAL A 208 7.09 8.22 17.17
N HIS A 209 6.37 7.30 16.53
CA HIS A 209 5.52 6.33 17.18
C HIS A 209 6.23 4.99 17.26
N VAL A 210 6.52 4.54 18.49
CA VAL A 210 7.06 3.19 18.70
C VAL A 210 5.90 2.20 18.66
N VAL A 211 5.89 1.37 17.63
CA VAL A 211 4.93 0.27 17.47
C VAL A 211 5.41 -0.90 18.32
N PRO A 212 4.59 -1.41 19.26
CA PRO A 212 4.97 -2.57 20.07
C PRO A 212 5.28 -3.78 19.18
N CYS A 213 6.43 -4.41 19.40
CA CYS A 213 6.71 -5.71 18.82
C CYS A 213 5.74 -6.74 19.40
N ALA A 214 5.10 -7.54 18.57
CA ALA A 214 4.29 -8.65 19.06
C ALA A 214 5.19 -9.56 19.91
N ALA A 215 4.80 -9.80 21.16
CA ALA A 215 5.40 -10.90 21.92
C ALA A 215 5.09 -12.16 21.12
N GLY A 216 6.13 -12.87 20.65
CA GLY A 216 5.93 -14.16 20.03
C GLY A 216 5.12 -15.01 21.02
N GLU A 217 3.96 -15.52 20.61
CA GLU A 217 3.36 -16.64 21.31
C GLU A 217 4.40 -17.74 21.27
N GLY A 218 5.11 -17.92 22.39
CA GLY A 218 6.09 -18.99 22.54
C GLY A 218 5.38 -20.31 22.28
N GLY A 219 5.74 -20.95 21.17
CA GLY A 219 5.44 -22.36 20.94
C GLY A 219 6.20 -23.25 21.89
#